data_AF-A0A7J6Q306-F1
#
_entry.id   AF-A0A7J6Q306-F1
#
_cell.length_a   1.000
_cell.length_b   1.000
_cell.length_c   1.000
_cell.angle_alpha   90.00
_cell.angle_beta   90.00
_cell.angle_gamma   90.00
#
_symmetry.space_group_name_H-M   'P 1'
#
loop_
_entity.id
_entity.type
_entity.pdbx_description
1 polymer ?
#
loop_
_entity_poly.entity_id
_entity_poly.type
_entity_poly.pdbx_seq_one_letter_code
_entity_poly.pdbx_strand_id
1 'polypeptide(L)'
;MAHEDTVGEMKKLYNSKSVNMLAQLAASEALRNRDFYMSYAKEVCEARDWLVEDLREAGLEARAGGGNFLCVKMPPGISPVEVVERMTKRDIFMRWVL
;
A
#
# COMPACT_ATOMS: atom_id res chain seq x y z
N MET A 1 -16.88 13.56 2.92
CA MET A 1 -17.02 13.06 4.30
C MET A 1 -18.28 12.21 4.37
N ALA A 2 -18.34 11.23 5.27
CA ALA A 2 -19.57 10.46 5.51
C ALA A 2 -20.66 11.37 6.13
N HIS A 3 -21.93 11.00 5.96
CA HIS A 3 -23.07 11.71 6.55
C HIS A 3 -23.04 11.60 8.09
N GLU A 4 -23.52 12.63 8.80
CA GLU A 4 -23.46 12.68 10.28
C GLU A 4 -24.18 11.50 10.92
N ASP A 5 -25.35 11.11 10.40
CA ASP A 5 -26.09 9.94 10.86
C ASP A 5 -25.25 8.65 10.79
N THR A 6 -24.48 8.48 9.71
CA THR A 6 -23.59 7.33 9.55
C THR A 6 -22.49 7.32 10.61
N VAL A 7 -21.91 8.49 10.91
CA VAL A 7 -20.89 8.63 11.96
C VAL A 7 -21.50 8.36 13.34
N GLY A 8 -22.73 8.83 13.58
CA GLY A 8 -23.49 8.59 14.82
C GLY A 8 -23.70 7.10 15.09
N GLU A 9 -24.13 6.34 14.08
CA GLU A 9 -24.31 4.89 14.21
C GLU A 9 -22.99 4.16 14.47
N MET A 10 -21.90 4.53 13.78
CA MET A 10 -20.59 3.93 14.02
C MET A 10 -20.06 4.20 15.44
N LYS A 11 -20.31 5.39 16.00
CA LYS A 11 -19.86 5.76 17.35
C LYS A 11 -20.47 4.87 18.43
N LYS A 12 -21.66 4.31 18.23
CA LYS A 12 -22.31 3.40 19.19
C LYS A 12 -21.53 2.09 19.38
N LEU A 13 -20.81 1.64 18.35
CA LEU A 13 -20.01 0.42 18.36
C LEU A 13 -18.51 0.68 18.63
N TYR A 14 -18.10 1.95 18.62
CA TYR A 14 -16.71 2.35 18.73
C TYR A 14 -16.19 2.25 20.17
N ASN A 15 -15.05 1.56 20.34
CA ASN A 15 -14.31 1.61 21.60
C ASN A 15 -13.59 2.96 21.72
N SER A 16 -14.00 3.77 22.70
CA SER A 16 -13.47 5.12 22.97
C SER A 16 -11.97 5.16 23.29
N LYS A 17 -11.36 4.02 23.63
CA LYS A 17 -9.93 3.85 23.91
C LYS A 17 -9.18 3.01 22.87
N SER A 18 -9.77 2.80 21.69
CA SER A 18 -9.14 2.00 20.61
C SER A 18 -7.90 2.66 19.99
N VAL A 19 -7.70 3.95 20.20
CA VAL A 19 -6.52 4.70 19.74
C VAL A 19 -5.72 5.16 20.95
N ASN A 20 -4.49 4.68 21.06
CA ASN A 20 -3.60 5.07 22.16
C ASN A 20 -3.09 6.52 22.02
N MET A 21 -2.59 7.09 23.11
CA MET A 21 -2.13 8.48 23.17
C MET A 21 -1.06 8.81 22.12
N LEU A 22 -0.06 7.93 21.94
CA LEU A 22 1.03 8.17 20.99
C LEU A 22 0.53 8.17 19.55
N ALA A 23 -0.42 7.28 19.21
CA ALA A 23 -1.05 7.24 17.90
C ALA A 23 -1.86 8.51 17.62
N GLN A 24 -2.55 9.07 18.63
CA GLN A 24 -3.26 10.34 18.48
C GLN A 24 -2.29 11.50 18.21
N LEU A 25 -1.17 11.56 18.93
CA LEU A 25 -0.13 12.57 18.73
C LEU A 25 0.49 12.46 17.33
N ALA A 26 0.89 11.24 16.93
CA ALA A 26 1.47 10.98 15.63
C ALA A 26 0.50 11.33 14.48
N ALA A 27 -0.78 10.97 14.60
CA ALA A 27 -1.79 11.31 13.61
C ALA A 27 -2.03 12.81 13.50
N SER A 28 -2.05 13.54 14.63
CA SER A 28 -2.19 15.00 14.64
C SER A 28 -1.05 15.69 13.87
N GLU A 29 0.19 15.31 14.16
CA GLU A 29 1.36 15.89 13.47
C GLU A 29 1.43 15.44 12.01
N ALA A 30 1.02 14.20 11.72
CA ALA A 30 0.94 13.72 10.35
C ALA A 30 -0.04 14.56 9.50
N LEU A 31 -1.21 14.89 10.06
CA LEU A 31 -2.23 15.70 9.39
C LEU A 31 -1.78 17.16 9.18
N ARG A 32 -0.97 17.71 10.11
CA ARG A 32 -0.38 19.05 9.97
C ARG A 32 0.70 19.11 8.89
N ASN A 33 1.46 18.03 8.71
CA ASN A 33 2.55 17.95 7.74
C ASN A 33 2.08 17.46 6.35
N ARG A 34 0.98 18.04 5.85
CA ARG A 34 0.35 17.58 4.60
C ARG A 34 1.30 17.60 3.40
N ASP A 35 2.13 18.63 3.27
CA ASP A 35 2.98 18.82 2.10
C ASP A 35 4.05 17.73 1.99
N PHE A 36 4.61 17.29 3.12
CA PHE A 36 5.50 16.13 3.17
C PHE A 36 4.80 14.87 2.64
N TYR A 37 3.60 14.55 3.12
CA TYR A 37 2.89 13.34 2.68
C TYR A 37 2.46 13.39 1.22
N MET A 38 2.04 14.57 0.73
CA MET A 38 1.69 14.72 -0.69
C MET A 38 2.92 14.54 -1.59
N SER A 39 4.07 15.06 -1.17
CA SER A 39 5.35 14.89 -1.89
C SER A 39 5.79 13.43 -1.87
N TYR A 40 5.77 12.79 -0.70
CA TYR A 40 6.10 11.37 -0.56
C TYR A 40 5.14 10.47 -1.36
N ALA A 41 3.84 10.75 -1.35
CA ALA A 41 2.88 10.00 -2.15
C ALA A 41 3.15 10.14 -3.66
N LYS A 42 3.62 11.31 -4.11
CA LYS A 42 4.05 11.52 -5.49
C LYS A 42 5.28 10.67 -5.81
N GLU A 43 6.33 10.71 -4.98
CA GLU A 43 7.54 9.89 -5.15
C GLU A 43 7.20 8.39 -5.23
N VAL A 44 6.31 7.91 -4.34
CA VAL A 44 5.85 6.52 -4.34
C VAL A 44 5.11 6.17 -5.64
N CYS A 45 4.28 7.07 -6.16
CA CYS A 45 3.60 6.84 -7.44
C CYS A 45 4.61 6.80 -8.60
N GLU A 46 5.56 7.73 -8.62
CA GLU A 46 6.60 7.79 -9.66
C GLU A 46 7.48 6.53 -9.64
N ALA A 47 7.93 6.07 -8.47
CA ALA A 47 8.71 4.85 -8.33
C ALA A 47 7.91 3.59 -8.74
N ARG A 48 6.63 3.53 -8.38
CA ARG A 48 5.73 2.44 -8.79
C ARG A 48 5.55 2.42 -10.31
N ASP A 49 5.30 3.56 -10.92
CA ASP A 49 5.03 3.66 -12.36
C ASP A 49 6.29 3.36 -13.17
N TRP A 50 7.46 3.83 -12.70
CA TRP A 50 8.76 3.44 -13.24
C TRP A 50 8.96 1.91 -13.19
N LEU A 51 8.70 1.27 -12.04
CA LEU A 51 8.87 -0.18 -11.90
C LEU A 51 7.89 -0.98 -12.76
N VAL A 52 6.68 -0.47 -12.99
CA VAL A 52 5.72 -1.09 -13.92
C VAL A 52 6.29 -1.14 -15.33
N GLU A 53 6.87 -0.03 -15.81
CA GLU A 53 7.44 0.03 -17.15
C GLU A 53 8.70 -0.85 -17.27
N ASP A 54 9.60 -0.82 -16.28
CA ASP A 54 10.79 -1.69 -16.24
C ASP A 54 10.42 -3.19 -16.31
N LEU A 55 9.40 -3.61 -15.56
CA LEU A 55 8.91 -4.99 -15.61
C LEU A 55 8.28 -5.34 -16.97
N ARG A 56 7.59 -4.39 -17.61
CA ARG A 56 6.99 -4.59 -18.94
C ARG A 56 8.06 -4.71 -20.01
N GLU A 57 9.11 -3.89 -19.96
CA GLU A 57 10.28 -3.99 -20.84
C GLU A 57 11.00 -5.34 -20.68
N ALA A 58 11.02 -5.88 -19.46
CA ALA A 58 11.50 -7.24 -19.17
C ALA A 58 10.53 -8.37 -19.63
N GLY A 59 9.40 -8.04 -20.25
CA GLY A 59 8.42 -8.99 -20.80
C GLY A 59 7.40 -9.52 -19.79
N LEU A 60 7.28 -8.91 -18.60
CA LEU A 60 6.30 -9.29 -17.59
C LEU A 60 5.01 -8.46 -17.69
N GLU A 61 3.89 -9.08 -17.33
CA GLU A 61 2.62 -8.36 -17.21
C GLU A 61 2.50 -7.74 -15.81
N ALA A 62 2.75 -6.43 -15.70
CA ALA A 62 2.63 -5.66 -14.47
C ALA A 62 1.50 -4.62 -14.52
N ARG A 63 0.77 -4.46 -13.41
CA ARG A 63 -0.35 -3.52 -13.27
C ARG A 63 -0.31 -2.81 -11.92
N ALA A 64 -0.56 -1.50 -11.93
CA ALA A 64 -0.79 -0.69 -10.74
C ALA A 64 -2.25 -0.19 -10.70
N GLY A 65 -2.78 0.07 -9.51
CA GLY A 65 -4.19 0.41 -9.29
C GLY A 65 -4.41 1.48 -8.22
N GLY A 66 -3.76 2.64 -8.36
CA GLY A 66 -3.92 3.80 -7.47
C GLY A 66 -3.31 3.68 -6.06
N GLY A 67 -2.90 2.49 -5.64
CA GLY A 67 -2.20 2.26 -4.36
C GLY A 67 -0.67 2.38 -4.44
N ASN A 68 0.01 2.12 -3.33
CA ASN A 68 1.47 2.15 -3.19
C ASN A 68 2.16 0.81 -3.51
N PHE A 69 1.53 -0.01 -4.36
CA PHE A 69 2.03 -1.32 -4.78
C PHE A 69 1.60 -1.60 -6.22
N LEU A 70 2.19 -2.64 -6.81
CA LEU A 70 1.80 -3.18 -8.11
C LEU A 70 1.61 -4.69 -8.01
N CYS A 71 0.88 -5.26 -8.96
CA CYS A 71 0.73 -6.69 -9.11
C CYS A 71 1.45 -7.14 -10.39
N VAL A 72 2.24 -8.20 -10.28
CA VAL A 72 2.89 -8.85 -11.41
C VAL A 72 2.24 -10.20 -11.62
N LYS A 73 1.78 -10.46 -12.84
CA LYS A 73 1.26 -11.77 -13.21
C LYS A 73 2.42 -12.67 -13.61
N MET A 74 2.53 -13.81 -12.93
CA MET A 74 3.56 -14.79 -13.24
C MET A 74 3.26 -15.50 -14.57
N PRO A 75 4.27 -15.75 -15.41
CA PRO A 75 4.10 -16.55 -16.62
C PRO A 75 3.58 -17.95 -16.31
N PRO A 76 2.90 -18.61 -17.27
CA PRO A 76 2.46 -20.00 -17.11
C PRO A 76 3.63 -20.91 -16.70
N GLY A 77 3.39 -21.78 -15.71
CA GLY A 77 4.39 -22.71 -15.18
C GLY A 77 5.35 -22.12 -14.15
N ILE A 78 5.27 -20.81 -13.85
CA ILE A 78 6.03 -20.19 -12.78
C ILE A 78 5.14 -20.01 -11.54
N SER A 79 5.53 -20.63 -10.43
CA SER A 79 4.83 -20.50 -9.15
C SER A 79 5.14 -19.14 -8.50
N PRO A 80 4.13 -18.30 -8.20
CA PRO A 80 4.33 -17.05 -7.45
C PRO A 80 4.98 -17.28 -6.08
N VAL A 81 4.66 -18.41 -5.43
CA VAL A 81 5.22 -18.78 -4.13
C VAL A 81 6.73 -18.98 -4.22
N GLU A 82 7.19 -19.74 -5.23
CA GLU A 82 8.63 -19.96 -5.45
C GLU A 82 9.38 -18.66 -5.75
N VAL A 83 8.75 -17.73 -6.48
CA VAL A 83 9.34 -16.42 -6.75
C VAL A 83 9.49 -15.63 -5.46
N VAL A 84 8.46 -15.58 -4.61
CA VAL A 84 8.53 -14.91 -3.30
C VAL A 84 9.61 -15.53 -2.43
N GLU A 85 9.72 -16.86 -2.37
CA GLU A 85 10.78 -17.54 -1.60
C GLU A 85 12.19 -17.21 -2.12
N ARG A 86 12.38 -17.21 -3.44
CA ARG A 86 13.67 -16.86 -4.07
C ARG A 86 14.07 -15.41 -3.82
N MET A 87 13.10 -14.49 -3.76
CA MET A 87 13.33 -13.09 -3.45
C MET A 87 13.57 -12.87 -1.96
N THR A 88 12.87 -13.62 -1.10
CA THR A 88 13.07 -13.56 0.36
C THR A 88 14.49 -13.98 0.73
N LYS A 89 15.06 -14.99 0.04
CA LYS A 89 16.47 -15.39 0.18
C LYS A 89 17.47 -14.30 -0.24
N ARG A 90 17.01 -13.21 -0.85
CA ARG A 90 17.78 -12.02 -1.24
C ARG A 90 17.34 -10.78 -0.47
N ASP A 91 16.66 -10.95 0.66
CA ASP A 91 16.11 -9.88 1.50
C ASP A 91 15.08 -8.97 0.80
N ILE A 92 14.40 -9.50 -0.23
CA ILE A 92 13.30 -8.84 -0.93
C ILE A 92 11.99 -9.51 -0.55
N PHE A 93 11.20 -8.82 0.28
CA PHE A 93 9.94 -9.33 0.82
C PHE A 93 8.75 -8.89 -0.04
N MET A 94 7.96 -9.86 -0.46
CA MET A 94 6.80 -9.65 -1.31
C MET A 94 5.62 -10.50 -0.82
N ARG A 95 4.42 -10.17 -1.28
CA ARG A 95 3.22 -10.96 -1.01
C ARG A 95 2.69 -11.55 -2.30
N TRP A 96 2.41 -12.86 -2.29
CA TRP A 96 1.65 -13.50 -3.35
C TRP A 96 0.16 -13.51 -2.98
N VAL A 97 -0.69 -13.47 -4.00
CA VAL A 97 -2.15 -13.52 -3.89
C VAL A 97 -2.69 -14.58 -4.85
N LEU A 98 -3.79 -15.25 -4.45
CA LEU A 98 -4.48 -16.29 -5.22
C LEU A 98 -5.31 -15.69 -6.37
#